data_AF-A0A183LFA4-F1
#
_entry.id   AF-A0A183LFA4-F1
#
_cell.length_a   1.000
_cell.length_b   1.000
_cell.length_c   1.000
_cell.angle_alpha   90.00
_cell.angle_beta   90.00
_cell.angle_gamma   90.00
#
_symmetry.space_group_name_H-M   'P 1'
#
loop_
_entity.id
_entity.type
_entity.pdbx_description
1 polymer ?
#
loop_
_entity_poly.entity_id
_entity_poly.type
_entity_poly.pdbx_seq_one_letter_code
_entity_poly.pdbx_strand_id
1 'polypeptide(L)'
;MEDVRTKRGADMASDHHLLVAKMKWKLKKHWTTGRTISQKFNTAFLQDTNKLNKFKVVLRNKFQDFHDLFSEVGTTIESNWKGIKEAITSTCHEVLGHKKHHHKEWITVDTLDKIQERRNKKAAINTSRTKAEKAKAQAEYTVVNKQVKKSIRTDKRKYVKDLATTAQKAAREGNMRQLYDTTKKLSGNRRNSEQPVINKEGEVITNIEEQQNRWVEHFKELLNRPAPLNSSINEAATTNLPIDAGSPTIEEISMTIRQIKSGEAAGSDNIQQRH
;
A
#
# COMPACT_ATOMS: atom_id res chain seq x y z
N MET A 1 -8.85 -43.17 -4.67
CA MET A 1 -9.46 -44.48 -4.40
C MET A 1 -8.31 -45.46 -4.35
N GLU A 2 -8.01 -46.06 -3.21
CA GLU A 2 -6.83 -46.93 -3.08
C GLU A 2 -7.17 -48.39 -2.75
N ASP A 3 -8.41 -48.72 -2.39
CA ASP A 3 -8.77 -50.11 -2.11
C ASP A 3 -10.23 -50.37 -2.54
N VAL A 4 -10.39 -51.03 -3.69
CA VAL A 4 -11.67 -51.56 -4.18
C VAL A 4 -11.55 -53.08 -4.17
N ARG A 5 -12.37 -53.75 -3.36
CA ARG A 5 -12.36 -55.20 -3.27
C ARG A 5 -13.74 -55.74 -3.63
N THR A 6 -13.74 -56.71 -4.54
CA THR A 6 -14.91 -57.49 -4.89
C THR A 6 -15.08 -58.60 -3.87
N LYS A 7 -16.22 -58.65 -3.18
CA LYS A 7 -16.57 -59.74 -2.26
C LYS A 7 -17.65 -60.60 -2.92
N ARG A 8 -17.49 -61.93 -2.85
CA ARG A 8 -18.54 -62.86 -3.25
C ARG A 8 -19.72 -62.70 -2.28
N GLY A 9 -20.91 -62.45 -2.82
CA GLY A 9 -22.15 -62.42 -2.06
C GLY A 9 -22.53 -63.81 -1.57
N ALA A 10 -23.48 -63.88 -0.63
CA ALA A 10 -24.05 -65.16 -0.19
C ALA A 10 -24.67 -65.90 -1.38
N ASP A 11 -24.50 -67.23 -1.40
CA ASP A 11 -24.88 -68.12 -2.51
C ASP A 11 -26.41 -68.17 -2.68
N MET A 12 -26.93 -67.19 -3.40
CA MET A 12 -28.27 -67.14 -3.94
C MET A 12 -28.13 -66.77 -5.40
N ALA A 13 -28.28 -67.75 -6.28
CA ALA A 13 -28.17 -67.69 -7.75
C ALA A 13 -28.55 -66.34 -8.39
N SER A 14 -27.63 -65.39 -8.34
CA SER A 14 -27.74 -64.03 -8.84
C SER A 14 -26.34 -63.60 -9.24
N ASP A 15 -26.17 -63.15 -10.48
CA ASP A 15 -24.89 -62.90 -11.12
C ASP A 15 -24.27 -61.55 -10.68
N HIS A 16 -24.49 -61.17 -9.41
CA HIS A 16 -24.16 -59.86 -8.88
C HIS A 16 -23.07 -59.96 -7.82
N HIS A 17 -21.91 -59.37 -8.13
CA HIS A 17 -20.76 -59.30 -7.21
C HIS A 17 -20.81 -58.00 -6.40
N LEU A 18 -20.72 -58.10 -5.07
CA LEU A 18 -20.67 -56.94 -4.18
C LEU A 18 -19.30 -56.25 -4.28
N LEU A 19 -19.32 -55.01 -4.78
CA LEU A 19 -18.13 -54.16 -4.82
C LEU A 19 -18.09 -53.28 -3.57
N VAL A 20 -17.04 -53.43 -2.77
CA VAL A 20 -16.79 -52.56 -1.62
C VAL A 20 -15.57 -51.70 -1.93
N ALA A 21 -15.80 -50.39 -2.04
CA ALA A 21 -14.75 -49.40 -2.24
C ALA A 21 -14.52 -48.62 -0.94
N LYS A 22 -13.28 -48.58 -0.45
CA LYS A 22 -12.89 -47.70 0.65
C LYS A 22 -12.25 -46.44 0.08
N MET A 23 -12.89 -45.30 0.30
CA MET A 23 -12.37 -44.01 -0.16
C MET A 23 -12.01 -43.11 0.99
N LYS A 24 -10.82 -42.50 0.92
CA LYS A 24 -10.35 -41.48 1.87
C LYS A 24 -10.34 -40.14 1.14
N TRP A 25 -11.31 -39.29 1.44
CA TRP A 25 -11.44 -37.98 0.79
C TRP A 25 -10.94 -36.91 1.76
N LYS A 26 -9.93 -36.15 1.36
CA LYS A 26 -9.55 -34.92 2.07
C LYS A 26 -10.41 -33.79 1.51
N LEU A 27 -11.56 -33.54 2.12
CA LEU A 27 -12.38 -32.38 1.78
C LEU A 27 -11.62 -31.13 2.23
N LYS A 28 -11.13 -30.35 1.26
CA LYS A 28 -10.65 -29.00 1.55
C LYS A 28 -11.86 -28.17 1.94
N LYS A 29 -11.92 -27.73 3.20
CA LYS A 29 -12.90 -26.75 3.66
C LYS A 29 -12.82 -25.53 2.73
N HIS A 30 -13.84 -25.35 1.90
CA HIS A 30 -14.01 -24.09 1.20
C HIS A 30 -14.41 -23.08 2.27
N TRP A 31 -13.51 -22.15 2.57
CA TRP A 31 -13.93 -20.97 3.29
C TRP A 31 -14.75 -20.17 2.28
N THR A 32 -16.07 -20.32 2.29
CA THR A 32 -16.94 -19.18 2.00
C THR A 32 -16.69 -18.22 3.14
N THR A 33 -15.59 -17.47 3.07
CA THR A 33 -15.48 -16.25 3.84
C THR A 33 -16.59 -15.39 3.27
N GLY A 34 -17.77 -15.48 3.88
CA GLY A 34 -18.81 -14.47 3.78
C GLY A 34 -18.18 -13.22 4.36
N ARG A 35 -17.34 -12.56 3.56
CA ARG A 35 -16.80 -11.26 3.86
C ARG A 35 -17.95 -10.32 3.57
N THR A 36 -18.96 -10.35 4.45
CA THR A 36 -19.78 -9.19 4.68
C THR A 36 -18.79 -8.14 5.16
N ILE A 37 -18.35 -7.28 4.24
CA ILE A 37 -17.70 -6.03 4.61
C ILE A 37 -18.78 -5.31 5.38
N SER A 38 -18.86 -5.53 6.70
CA SER A 38 -19.73 -4.76 7.57
C SER A 38 -19.20 -3.35 7.50
N GLN A 39 -19.79 -2.56 6.60
CA GLN A 39 -19.50 -1.16 6.48
C GLN A 39 -19.92 -0.56 7.81
N LYS A 40 -18.94 -0.11 8.60
CA LYS A 40 -19.21 0.49 9.91
C LYS A 40 -20.01 1.77 9.69
N PHE A 41 -21.05 2.00 10.48
CA PHE A 41 -21.75 3.28 10.49
C PHE A 41 -20.86 4.41 11.00
N ASN A 42 -21.13 5.64 10.56
CA ASN A 42 -20.37 6.80 11.01
C ASN A 42 -20.86 7.29 12.38
N THR A 43 -20.33 6.70 13.46
CA THR A 43 -20.69 7.06 14.84
C THR A 43 -20.27 8.47 15.25
N ALA A 44 -19.34 9.11 14.53
CA ALA A 44 -18.94 10.49 14.80
C ALA A 44 -20.12 11.47 14.64
N PHE A 45 -21.11 11.15 13.80
CA PHE A 45 -22.31 11.97 13.66
C PHE A 45 -23.22 11.96 14.89
N LEU A 46 -23.03 11.04 15.83
CA LEU A 46 -23.72 11.07 17.13
C LEU A 46 -23.10 12.10 18.10
N GLN A 47 -21.92 12.63 17.80
CA GLN A 47 -21.34 13.73 18.58
C GLN A 47 -21.97 15.09 18.22
N ASP A 48 -22.58 15.20 17.04
CA ASP A 48 -23.33 16.38 16.61
C ASP A 48 -24.73 16.34 17.22
N THR A 49 -25.05 17.34 18.05
CA THR A 49 -26.31 17.46 18.79
C THR A 49 -27.53 17.44 17.88
N ASN A 50 -27.44 18.07 16.69
CA ASN A 50 -28.56 18.15 15.74
C ASN A 50 -28.85 16.77 15.12
N LYS A 51 -27.79 16.07 14.71
CA LYS A 51 -27.92 14.72 14.13
C LYS A 51 -28.34 13.68 15.15
N LEU A 52 -27.87 13.80 16.39
CA LEU A 52 -28.30 12.92 17.48
C LEU A 52 -29.78 13.10 17.80
N ASN A 53 -30.29 14.34 17.81
CA ASN A 53 -31.72 14.59 17.99
C ASN A 53 -32.54 14.02 16.82
N LYS A 54 -32.08 14.19 15.58
CA LYS A 54 -32.70 13.56 14.41
C LYS A 54 -32.71 12.04 14.52
N PHE A 55 -31.61 11.42 14.96
CA PHE A 55 -31.53 9.98 15.17
C PHE A 55 -32.57 9.50 16.19
N LYS A 56 -32.70 10.19 17.32
CA LYS A 56 -33.69 9.86 18.36
C LYS A 56 -35.12 9.94 17.86
N VAL A 57 -35.46 10.97 17.08
CA VAL A 57 -36.81 11.15 16.51
C VAL A 57 -37.13 10.04 15.51
N VAL A 58 -36.24 9.79 14.54
CA VAL A 58 -36.45 8.75 13.52
C VAL A 58 -36.53 7.37 14.15
N LEU A 59 -35.70 7.09 15.16
CA LEU A 59 -35.73 5.83 15.89
C LEU A 59 -37.05 5.64 16.64
N ARG A 60 -37.50 6.68 17.35
CA ARG A 60 -38.78 6.64 18.07
C ARG A 60 -39.95 6.39 17.13
N ASN A 61 -40.00 7.09 15.99
CA ASN A 61 -41.06 6.91 15.02
C ASN A 61 -41.09 5.47 14.48
N LYS A 62 -39.93 4.93 14.08
CA LYS A 62 -39.86 3.55 13.58
C LYS A 62 -40.25 2.52 14.64
N PHE A 63 -39.95 2.76 15.91
CA PHE A 63 -40.37 1.87 17.00
C PHE A 63 -41.85 2.00 17.36
N GLN A 64 -42.46 3.18 17.16
CA GLN A 64 -43.89 3.37 17.34
C GLN A 64 -44.66 2.56 16.29
N ASP A 65 -44.29 2.68 15.01
CA ASP A 65 -44.82 1.86 13.92
C ASP A 65 -44.63 0.36 14.18
N PHE A 66 -43.54 0.00 14.87
CA PHE A 66 -43.20 -1.37 15.22
C PHE A 66 -44.05 -1.92 16.39
N HIS A 67 -44.37 -1.10 17.39
CA HIS A 67 -45.18 -1.48 18.55
C HIS A 67 -46.63 -1.81 18.17
N ASP A 68 -47.17 -1.09 17.19
CA ASP A 68 -48.52 -1.35 16.66
C ASP A 68 -48.58 -2.73 15.97
N LEU A 69 -47.50 -3.14 15.30
CA LEU A 69 -47.35 -4.46 14.65
C LEU A 69 -47.16 -5.63 15.63
N PHE A 70 -46.61 -5.37 16.81
CA PHE A 70 -46.44 -6.35 17.89
C PHE A 70 -47.75 -6.67 18.62
N SER A 71 -48.73 -5.78 18.52
CA SER A 71 -50.05 -5.95 19.15
C SER A 71 -50.98 -6.84 18.30
N GLU A 72 -50.62 -7.13 17.04
CA GLU A 72 -51.28 -8.15 16.23
C GLU A 72 -50.76 -9.55 16.60
N VAL A 73 -51.70 -10.40 17.02
CA VAL A 73 -51.49 -11.72 17.63
C VAL A 73 -50.65 -12.65 16.76
N GLY A 74 -49.53 -13.15 17.31
CA GLY A 74 -48.83 -14.36 16.80
C GLY A 74 -47.35 -14.23 16.46
N THR A 75 -46.67 -13.13 16.79
CA THR A 75 -45.25 -12.97 16.43
C THR A 75 -44.31 -13.78 17.35
N THR A 76 -43.49 -14.64 16.75
CA THR A 76 -42.46 -15.40 17.46
C THR A 76 -41.33 -14.47 17.94
N ILE A 77 -40.67 -14.84 19.04
CA ILE A 77 -39.53 -14.08 19.63
C ILE A 77 -38.45 -13.76 18.57
N GLU A 78 -38.25 -14.63 17.59
CA GLU A 78 -37.29 -14.42 16.51
C GLU A 78 -37.73 -13.33 15.52
N SER A 79 -39.02 -13.28 15.16
CA SER A 79 -39.59 -12.20 14.34
C SER A 79 -39.43 -10.84 15.03
N ASN A 80 -39.68 -10.84 16.34
CA ASN A 80 -39.58 -9.69 17.21
C ASN A 80 -38.14 -9.14 17.26
N TRP A 81 -37.17 -10.03 17.43
CA TRP A 81 -35.76 -9.67 17.40
C TRP A 81 -35.29 -9.17 16.03
N LYS A 82 -35.74 -9.80 14.94
CA LYS A 82 -35.47 -9.37 13.56
C LYS A 82 -35.99 -7.95 13.32
N GLY A 83 -37.19 -7.68 13.79
CA GLY A 83 -37.83 -6.38 13.77
C GLY A 83 -37.05 -5.26 14.43
N ILE A 84 -36.67 -5.47 15.68
CA ILE A 84 -35.83 -4.54 16.46
C ILE A 84 -34.52 -4.26 15.71
N LYS A 85 -33.88 -5.31 15.19
CA LYS A 85 -32.64 -5.19 14.43
C LYS A 85 -32.85 -4.39 13.13
N GLU A 86 -33.94 -4.60 12.41
CA GLU A 86 -34.26 -3.86 11.18
C GLU A 86 -34.56 -2.39 11.45
N ALA A 87 -35.33 -2.08 12.50
CA ALA A 87 -35.60 -0.70 12.91
C ALA A 87 -34.29 0.07 13.22
N ILE A 88 -33.42 -0.51 14.06
CA ILE A 88 -32.14 0.08 14.44
C ILE A 88 -31.17 0.19 13.24
N THR A 89 -31.08 -0.85 12.40
CA THR A 89 -30.19 -0.80 11.24
C THR A 89 -30.70 0.18 10.17
N SER A 90 -32.01 0.27 9.96
CA SER A 90 -32.63 1.23 9.03
C SER A 90 -32.40 2.68 9.47
N THR A 91 -32.57 3.00 10.76
CA THR A 91 -32.23 4.35 11.28
C THR A 91 -30.75 4.68 11.16
N CYS A 92 -29.87 3.71 11.38
CA CYS A 92 -28.44 3.91 11.20
C CYS A 92 -28.10 4.23 9.74
N HIS A 93 -28.72 3.56 8.77
CA HIS A 93 -28.55 3.88 7.35
C HIS A 93 -29.03 5.29 6.99
N GLU A 94 -30.20 5.68 7.49
CA GLU A 94 -30.85 6.94 7.15
C GLU A 94 -30.14 8.17 7.75
N VAL A 95 -29.70 8.09 9.01
CA VAL A 95 -29.19 9.25 9.74
C VAL A 95 -27.66 9.27 9.82
N LEU A 96 -27.04 8.12 10.10
CA LEU A 96 -25.57 8.04 10.27
C LEU A 96 -24.89 7.75 8.94
N GLY A 97 -25.49 6.92 8.11
CA GLY A 97 -24.87 6.39 6.91
C GLY A 97 -23.58 5.62 7.22
N HIS A 98 -22.96 5.10 6.16
CA HIS A 98 -21.71 4.35 6.30
C HIS A 98 -20.51 5.28 6.46
N LYS A 99 -19.54 4.85 7.25
CA LYS A 99 -18.23 5.48 7.36
C LYS A 99 -17.59 5.47 5.97
N LYS A 100 -17.47 6.66 5.38
CA LYS A 100 -16.77 6.81 4.10
C LYS A 100 -15.31 6.47 4.33
N HIS A 101 -14.77 5.59 3.49
CA HIS A 101 -13.33 5.45 3.40
C HIS A 101 -12.78 6.74 2.78
N HIS A 102 -11.96 7.46 3.53
CA HIS A 102 -11.14 8.50 2.95
C HIS A 102 -10.23 7.81 1.94
N HIS A 103 -10.49 8.05 0.66
CA HIS A 103 -9.54 7.72 -0.38
C HIS A 103 -8.32 8.61 -0.17
N LYS A 104 -7.17 8.17 -0.68
CA LYS A 104 -5.96 8.99 -0.62
C LYS A 104 -6.27 10.34 -1.24
N GLU A 105 -5.80 11.42 -0.62
CA GLU A 105 -6.10 12.82 -1.00
C GLU A 105 -5.90 13.11 -2.49
N TRP A 106 -5.02 12.35 -3.14
CA TRP A 106 -4.68 12.51 -4.55
C TRP A 106 -5.62 11.81 -5.53
N ILE A 107 -6.56 10.96 -5.10
CA ILE A 107 -7.46 10.25 -6.02
C ILE A 107 -8.66 11.14 -6.35
N THR A 108 -8.84 11.44 -7.63
CA THR A 108 -9.95 12.30 -8.11
C THR A 108 -11.27 11.54 -8.13
N VAL A 109 -12.40 12.26 -8.01
CA VAL A 109 -13.77 11.70 -8.14
C VAL A 109 -13.97 10.95 -9.46
N ASP A 110 -13.52 11.51 -10.58
CA ASP A 110 -13.56 10.86 -11.91
C ASP A 110 -12.82 9.50 -11.92
N THR A 111 -11.69 9.37 -11.21
CA THR A 111 -11.00 8.09 -11.06
C THR A 111 -11.79 7.10 -10.21
N LEU A 112 -12.53 7.56 -9.20
CA LEU A 112 -13.42 6.72 -8.40
C LEU A 112 -14.58 6.18 -9.24
N ASP A 113 -15.17 7.01 -10.10
CA ASP A 113 -16.25 6.60 -11.01
C ASP A 113 -15.77 5.52 -11.98
N LYS A 114 -14.57 5.69 -12.56
CA LYS A 114 -13.92 4.68 -13.41
C LYS A 114 -13.63 3.38 -12.65
N ILE A 115 -13.23 3.46 -11.38
CA ILE A 115 -13.03 2.27 -10.53
C ILE A 115 -14.36 1.53 -10.32
N GLN A 116 -15.46 2.27 -10.15
CA GLN A 116 -16.78 1.70 -9.98
C GLN A 116 -17.27 1.06 -11.29
N GLU A 117 -17.08 1.70 -12.42
CA GLU A 117 -17.38 1.14 -13.74
C GLU A 117 -16.62 -0.18 -13.97
N ARG A 118 -15.32 -0.20 -13.64
CA ARG A 118 -14.50 -1.43 -13.69
C ARG A 118 -15.08 -2.54 -12.81
N ARG A 119 -15.62 -2.21 -11.62
CA ARG A 119 -16.27 -3.20 -10.74
C ARG A 119 -17.53 -3.75 -11.38
N ASN A 120 -18.34 -2.91 -12.01
CA ASN A 120 -19.56 -3.34 -12.71
C ASN A 120 -19.21 -4.31 -13.86
N LYS A 121 -18.18 -3.99 -14.66
CA LYS A 121 -17.67 -4.90 -15.71
C LYS A 121 -17.12 -6.21 -15.14
N LYS A 122 -16.50 -6.17 -13.95
CA LYS A 122 -16.05 -7.38 -13.25
C LYS A 122 -17.22 -8.26 -12.79
N ALA A 123 -18.33 -7.65 -12.36
CA ALA A 123 -19.54 -8.38 -12.01
C ALA A 123 -20.11 -9.13 -13.23
N ALA A 124 -20.16 -8.48 -14.41
CA ALA A 124 -20.61 -9.11 -15.64
C ALA A 124 -19.81 -10.38 -16.01
N ILE A 125 -18.47 -10.38 -15.79
CA ILE A 125 -17.63 -11.57 -15.99
C ILE A 125 -18.02 -12.71 -15.04
N ASN A 126 -18.36 -12.40 -13.79
CA ASN A 126 -18.70 -13.38 -12.77
C ASN A 126 -20.11 -13.98 -13.00
N THR A 127 -21.03 -13.20 -13.59
CA THR A 127 -22.40 -13.64 -13.90
C THR A 127 -22.55 -14.30 -15.27
N SER A 128 -21.49 -14.26 -16.11
CA SER A 128 -21.51 -14.86 -17.46
C SER A 128 -21.69 -16.38 -17.39
N ARG A 129 -22.63 -16.93 -18.16
CA ARG A 129 -22.93 -18.38 -18.19
C ARG A 129 -22.16 -19.11 -19.28
N THR A 130 -21.96 -18.49 -20.43
CA THR A 130 -21.27 -19.11 -21.57
C THR A 130 -19.82 -18.63 -21.72
N LYS A 131 -18.97 -19.42 -22.38
CA LYS A 131 -17.57 -19.03 -22.66
C LYS A 131 -17.48 -17.79 -23.56
N ALA A 132 -18.37 -17.65 -24.53
CA ALA A 132 -18.38 -16.52 -25.47
C ALA A 132 -18.73 -15.19 -24.77
N GLU A 133 -19.78 -15.19 -23.94
CA GLU A 133 -20.16 -14.01 -23.13
C GLU A 133 -19.04 -13.60 -22.18
N LYS A 134 -18.41 -14.58 -21.53
CA LYS A 134 -17.29 -14.33 -20.63
C LYS A 134 -16.09 -13.71 -21.37
N ALA A 135 -15.80 -14.15 -22.59
CA ALA A 135 -14.73 -13.57 -23.41
C ALA A 135 -15.04 -12.11 -23.78
N LYS A 136 -16.28 -11.79 -24.16
CA LYS A 136 -16.73 -10.42 -24.46
C LYS A 136 -16.63 -9.50 -23.23
N ALA A 137 -17.18 -9.94 -22.09
CA ALA A 137 -17.11 -9.19 -20.84
C ALA A 137 -15.65 -8.99 -20.35
N GLN A 138 -14.79 -9.98 -20.59
CA GLN A 138 -13.36 -9.89 -20.27
C GLN A 138 -12.62 -8.86 -21.15
N ALA A 139 -12.98 -8.76 -22.43
CA ALA A 139 -12.44 -7.74 -23.33
C ALA A 139 -12.82 -6.32 -22.85
N GLU A 140 -14.10 -6.09 -22.53
CA GLU A 140 -14.60 -4.81 -22.01
C GLU A 140 -13.92 -4.44 -20.68
N TYR A 141 -13.82 -5.38 -19.74
CA TYR A 141 -13.10 -5.17 -18.48
C TYR A 141 -11.64 -4.77 -18.69
N THR A 142 -10.99 -5.35 -19.69
CA THR A 142 -9.56 -5.09 -19.98
C THR A 142 -9.36 -3.64 -20.43
N VAL A 143 -10.27 -3.10 -21.24
CA VAL A 143 -10.24 -1.69 -21.68
C VAL A 143 -10.43 -0.75 -20.48
N VAL A 144 -11.49 -0.94 -19.69
CA VAL A 144 -11.77 -0.09 -18.53
C VAL A 144 -10.65 -0.20 -17.47
N ASN A 145 -10.10 -1.39 -17.26
CA ASN A 145 -8.97 -1.58 -16.33
C ASN A 145 -7.70 -0.84 -16.78
N LYS A 146 -7.43 -0.76 -18.09
CA LYS A 146 -6.33 0.07 -18.62
C LYS A 146 -6.59 1.56 -18.36
N GLN A 147 -7.81 2.03 -18.56
CA GLN A 147 -8.21 3.42 -18.30
C GLN A 147 -8.06 3.78 -16.82
N VAL A 148 -8.56 2.94 -15.90
CA VAL A 148 -8.38 3.11 -14.45
C VAL A 148 -6.89 3.19 -14.08
N LYS A 149 -6.05 2.30 -14.63
CA LYS A 149 -4.60 2.36 -14.38
C LYS A 149 -3.98 3.67 -14.90
N LYS A 150 -4.47 4.20 -16.03
CA LYS A 150 -4.00 5.48 -16.59
C LYS A 150 -4.45 6.66 -15.72
N SER A 151 -5.71 6.70 -15.28
CA SER A 151 -6.23 7.79 -14.46
C SER A 151 -5.54 7.84 -13.09
N ILE A 152 -5.37 6.69 -12.42
CA ILE A 152 -4.64 6.58 -11.15
C ILE A 152 -3.21 7.12 -11.26
N ARG A 153 -2.50 6.79 -12.35
CA ARG A 153 -1.14 7.31 -12.58
C ARG A 153 -1.14 8.82 -12.82
N THR A 154 -2.14 9.33 -13.53
CA THR A 154 -2.27 10.75 -13.87
C THR A 154 -2.56 11.56 -12.61
N ASP A 155 -3.54 11.13 -11.82
CA ASP A 155 -3.89 11.69 -10.51
C ASP A 155 -2.68 11.75 -9.57
N LYS A 156 -1.95 10.63 -9.44
CA LYS A 156 -0.76 10.57 -8.60
C LYS A 156 0.32 11.55 -9.07
N ARG A 157 0.58 11.63 -10.39
CA ARG A 157 1.57 12.57 -10.94
C ARG A 157 1.16 14.02 -10.69
N LYS A 158 -0.12 14.34 -10.88
CA LYS A 158 -0.66 15.68 -10.64
C LYS A 158 -0.45 16.08 -9.19
N TYR A 159 -0.87 15.23 -8.25
CA TYR A 159 -0.67 15.49 -6.83
C TYR A 159 0.80 15.69 -6.43
N VAL A 160 1.70 14.83 -6.91
CA VAL A 160 3.15 14.99 -6.63
C VAL A 160 3.68 16.29 -7.23
N LYS A 161 3.23 16.67 -8.42
CA LYS A 161 3.60 17.94 -9.06
C LYS A 161 3.10 19.13 -8.24
N ASP A 162 1.85 19.10 -7.80
CA ASP A 162 1.24 20.17 -7.01
C ASP A 162 1.97 20.34 -5.66
N LEU A 163 2.32 19.23 -4.99
CA LEU A 163 3.17 19.24 -3.80
C LEU A 163 4.54 19.86 -4.06
N ALA A 164 5.20 19.49 -5.16
CA ALA A 164 6.50 20.04 -5.51
C ALA A 164 6.42 21.55 -5.80
N THR A 165 5.37 22.01 -6.49
CA THR A 165 5.16 23.45 -6.71
C THR A 165 4.88 24.21 -5.41
N THR A 166 4.17 23.58 -4.46
CA THR A 166 3.92 24.15 -3.13
C THR A 166 5.21 24.26 -2.33
N ALA A 167 6.05 23.22 -2.34
CA ALA A 167 7.36 23.25 -1.71
C ALA A 167 8.25 24.34 -2.31
N GLN A 168 8.28 24.46 -3.65
CA GLN A 168 9.04 25.52 -4.33
C GLN A 168 8.56 26.93 -3.94
N LYS A 169 7.24 27.14 -3.85
CA LYS A 169 6.66 28.41 -3.40
C LYS A 169 7.04 28.73 -1.95
N ALA A 170 6.90 27.76 -1.05
CA ALA A 170 7.29 27.92 0.35
C ALA A 170 8.77 28.26 0.51
N ALA A 171 9.66 27.66 -0.29
CA ALA A 171 11.07 28.01 -0.31
C ALA A 171 11.32 29.46 -0.75
N ARG A 172 10.62 29.94 -1.79
CA ARG A 172 10.72 31.33 -2.27
C ARG A 172 10.22 32.34 -1.23
N GLU A 173 9.20 31.98 -0.46
CA GLU A 173 8.60 32.82 0.59
C GLU A 173 9.35 32.74 1.94
N GLY A 174 10.39 31.89 2.05
CA GLY A 174 11.11 31.64 3.30
C GLY A 174 10.31 30.84 4.35
N ASN A 175 9.19 30.22 3.97
CA ASN A 175 8.36 29.42 4.87
C ASN A 175 8.95 28.01 5.07
N MET A 176 9.98 27.92 5.91
CA MET A 176 10.72 26.69 6.17
C MET A 176 9.86 25.56 6.75
N ARG A 177 8.85 25.89 7.55
CA ARG A 177 7.95 24.89 8.14
C ARG A 177 7.14 24.17 7.06
N GLN A 178 6.50 24.93 6.16
CA GLN A 178 5.73 24.34 5.06
C GLN A 178 6.63 23.58 4.09
N LEU A 179 7.85 24.08 3.82
CA LEU A 179 8.83 23.38 2.99
C LEU A 179 9.19 22.01 3.59
N TYR A 180 9.48 21.96 4.89
CA TYR A 180 9.80 20.71 5.58
C TYR A 180 8.61 19.73 5.58
N ASP A 181 7.41 20.21 5.94
CA ASP A 181 6.21 19.37 6.00
C ASP A 181 5.84 18.78 4.62
N THR A 182 5.94 19.58 3.55
CA THR A 182 5.68 19.11 2.18
C THR A 182 6.76 18.14 1.68
N THR A 183 8.03 18.39 1.99
CA THR A 183 9.14 17.49 1.67
C THR A 183 8.99 16.16 2.39
N LYS A 184 8.61 16.19 3.67
CA LYS A 184 8.30 15.00 4.48
C LYS A 184 7.13 14.20 3.90
N LYS A 185 6.08 14.88 3.41
CA LYS A 185 4.96 14.23 2.69
C LYS A 185 5.42 13.57 1.38
N LEU A 186 6.33 14.20 0.64
CA LEU A 186 6.88 13.67 -0.63
C LEU A 186 7.82 12.48 -0.41
N SER A 187 8.69 12.54 0.60
CA SER A 187 9.67 11.48 0.90
C SER A 187 9.04 10.18 1.40
N GLY A 188 7.76 10.24 1.83
CA GLY A 188 7.07 9.14 2.48
C GLY A 188 7.65 8.81 3.86
N ASN A 189 6.98 7.91 4.58
CA ASN A 189 7.54 7.35 5.81
C ASN A 189 8.67 6.40 5.42
N ARG A 190 9.91 6.91 5.39
CA ARG A 190 11.08 6.03 5.50
C ARG A 190 10.94 5.31 6.84
N ARG A 191 11.05 3.97 6.82
CA ARG A 191 11.29 3.26 8.07
C ARG A 191 12.68 3.67 8.49
N ASN A 192 12.77 4.62 9.41
CA ASN A 192 14.00 4.80 10.15
C ASN A 192 14.10 3.52 10.97
N SER A 193 14.94 2.58 10.53
CA SER A 193 15.46 1.61 11.48
C SER A 193 16.26 2.46 12.47
N GLU A 194 15.86 2.48 13.73
CA GLU A 194 16.72 2.96 14.79
C GLU A 194 17.98 2.11 14.71
N GLN A 195 19.05 2.68 14.14
CA GLN A 195 20.33 2.02 14.17
C GLN A 195 20.73 1.98 15.64
N PRO A 196 21.04 0.80 16.19
CA PRO A 196 21.50 0.72 17.56
C PRO A 196 22.73 1.61 17.71
N VAL A 197 22.75 2.43 18.76
CA VAL A 197 23.91 3.30 19.07
C VAL A 197 25.03 2.40 19.57
N ILE A 198 26.20 2.50 18.96
CA ILE A 198 27.37 1.69 19.32
C ILE A 198 28.34 2.55 20.15
N ASN A 199 28.90 1.98 21.22
CA ASN A 199 30.00 2.60 21.98
C ASN A 199 31.30 2.65 21.14
N LYS A 200 32.40 3.16 21.69
CA LYS A 200 33.67 3.26 20.94
C LYS A 200 34.33 1.90 20.74
N GLU A 201 33.94 0.94 21.57
CA GLU A 201 34.45 -0.42 21.64
C GLU A 201 33.73 -1.38 20.67
N GLY A 202 32.68 -0.91 19.98
CA GLY A 202 31.96 -1.70 18.97
C GLY A 202 30.73 -2.45 19.49
N GLU A 203 30.33 -2.22 20.74
CA GLU A 203 29.18 -2.87 21.39
C GLU A 203 27.90 -2.02 21.32
N VAL A 204 26.76 -2.69 21.26
CA VAL A 204 25.45 -2.05 21.14
C VAL A 204 24.95 -1.55 22.49
N ILE A 205 24.72 -0.24 22.59
CA ILE A 205 24.17 0.43 23.76
C ILE A 205 22.64 0.30 23.75
N THR A 206 22.11 -0.40 24.74
CA THR A 206 20.66 -0.62 24.92
C THR A 206 20.03 0.33 25.94
N ASN A 207 20.83 0.96 26.81
CA ASN A 207 20.38 1.87 27.86
C ASN A 207 20.28 3.32 27.37
N ILE A 208 19.16 4.00 27.67
CA ILE A 208 18.87 5.38 27.25
C ILE A 208 19.89 6.38 27.81
N GLU A 209 20.33 6.20 29.06
CA GLU A 209 21.27 7.11 29.72
C GLU A 209 22.67 7.03 29.07
N GLU A 210 23.11 5.81 28.77
CA GLU A 210 24.37 5.55 28.06
C GLU A 210 24.32 6.07 26.61
N GLN A 211 23.17 5.98 25.94
CA GLN A 211 23.01 6.59 24.61
C GLN A 211 23.16 8.11 24.67
N GLN A 212 22.56 8.77 25.67
CA GLN A 212 22.72 10.22 25.86
C GLN A 212 24.17 10.60 26.13
N ASN A 213 24.85 9.86 27.01
CA ASN A 213 26.27 10.08 27.30
C ASN A 213 27.15 9.88 26.06
N ARG A 214 26.86 8.85 25.24
CA ARG A 214 27.55 8.61 23.97
C ARG A 214 27.36 9.75 22.97
N TRP A 215 26.17 10.36 22.91
CA TRP A 215 25.91 11.55 22.10
C TRP A 215 26.67 12.77 22.62
N VAL A 216 26.68 12.99 23.93
CA VAL A 216 27.43 14.09 24.56
C VAL A 216 28.93 13.95 24.27
N GLU A 217 29.49 12.75 24.38
CA GLU A 217 30.88 12.48 24.01
C GLU A 217 31.16 12.76 22.52
N HIS A 218 30.30 12.25 21.62
CA HIS A 218 30.46 12.44 20.18
C HIS A 218 30.50 13.93 19.80
N PHE A 219 29.54 14.71 20.32
CA PHE A 219 29.49 16.14 20.04
C PHE A 219 30.63 16.91 20.72
N LYS A 220 31.07 16.50 21.91
CA LYS A 220 32.24 17.09 22.56
C LYS A 220 33.51 16.87 21.73
N GLU A 221 33.74 15.68 21.20
CA GLU A 221 34.90 15.39 20.34
C GLU A 221 34.83 16.14 19.01
N LEU A 222 33.64 16.20 18.41
CA LEU A 222 33.44 16.84 17.10
C LEU A 222 33.58 18.36 17.16
N LEU A 223 33.06 18.99 18.23
CA LEU A 223 33.06 20.45 18.38
C LEU A 223 34.29 20.99 19.10
N ASN A 224 34.95 20.21 19.96
CA ASN A 224 36.14 20.63 20.71
C ASN A 224 37.42 19.95 20.21
N ARG A 225 37.51 19.65 18.90
CA ARG A 225 38.71 19.08 18.31
C ARG A 225 39.88 20.06 18.52
N PRO A 226 40.99 19.66 19.18
CA PRO A 226 42.16 20.52 19.28
C PRO A 226 42.68 20.84 17.88
N ALA A 227 43.22 22.05 17.70
CA ALA A 227 43.87 22.43 16.45
C ALA A 227 44.88 21.34 16.09
N PRO A 228 44.86 20.81 14.85
CA PRO A 228 45.74 19.72 14.48
C PRO A 228 47.19 20.12 14.78
N LEU A 229 47.90 19.30 15.57
CA LEU A 229 49.27 19.56 16.03
C LEU A 229 50.24 19.73 14.85
N ASN A 230 49.87 19.17 13.69
CA ASN A 230 50.52 19.44 12.44
C ASN A 230 49.62 20.41 11.68
N SER A 231 50.05 21.67 11.60
CA SER A 231 49.80 22.42 10.38
C SER A 231 50.39 21.57 9.26
N SER A 232 49.56 20.83 8.52
CA SER A 232 49.92 20.49 7.15
C SER A 232 49.85 21.79 6.34
N ILE A 233 50.75 22.72 6.69
CA ILE A 233 51.55 23.38 5.68
C ILE A 233 52.12 22.21 4.91
N ASN A 234 51.76 22.15 3.63
CA ASN A 234 52.37 21.26 2.68
C ASN A 234 53.88 21.24 2.97
N GLU A 235 54.41 20.14 3.50
CA GLU A 235 55.74 19.73 3.08
C GLU A 235 55.55 19.54 1.59
N ALA A 236 55.85 20.59 0.83
CA ALA A 236 56.00 20.51 -0.60
C ALA A 236 56.90 19.29 -0.80
N ALA A 237 56.37 18.26 -1.47
CA ALA A 237 57.14 17.11 -1.85
C ALA A 237 58.38 17.64 -2.58
N THR A 238 59.52 17.67 -1.89
CA THR A 238 60.82 18.04 -2.46
C THR A 238 61.40 16.91 -3.30
N THR A 239 60.56 15.95 -3.67
CA THR A 239 60.72 15.12 -4.86
C THR A 239 59.86 15.69 -5.98
N ASN A 240 60.43 16.65 -6.70
CA ASN A 240 60.02 16.87 -8.08
C ASN A 240 60.31 15.54 -8.82
N LEU A 241 59.26 14.73 -9.02
CA LEU A 241 59.32 13.70 -10.06
C LEU A 241 59.69 14.43 -11.36
N PRO A 242 60.58 13.88 -12.20
CA PRO A 242 60.88 14.48 -13.49
C PRO A 242 59.61 14.40 -14.34
N ILE A 243 58.79 15.45 -14.26
CA ILE A 243 57.67 15.67 -15.15
C ILE A 243 58.33 16.14 -16.44
N ASP A 244 58.38 15.25 -17.42
CA ASP A 244 58.73 15.64 -18.78
C ASP A 244 57.65 16.61 -19.27
N ALA A 245 58.00 17.89 -19.32
CA ALA A 245 57.16 18.95 -19.86
C ALA A 245 57.27 19.04 -21.40
N GLY A 246 57.91 18.05 -22.04
CA GLY A 246 57.93 17.88 -23.48
C GLY A 246 56.54 17.69 -24.09
N SER A 247 56.43 17.94 -25.40
CA SER A 247 55.20 17.62 -26.12
C SER A 247 55.00 16.10 -26.14
N PRO A 248 53.78 15.59 -25.85
CA PRO A 248 53.54 14.15 -25.79
C PRO A 248 53.90 13.48 -27.11
N THR A 249 54.61 12.37 -27.03
CA THR A 249 55.09 11.65 -28.20
C THR A 249 53.90 10.94 -28.88
N ILE A 250 53.92 10.79 -30.21
CA ILE A 250 52.83 10.13 -30.96
C ILE A 250 52.55 8.72 -30.41
N GLU A 251 53.57 8.01 -29.93
CA GLU A 251 53.46 6.69 -29.32
C GLU A 251 52.72 6.72 -27.98
N GLU A 252 52.96 7.73 -27.13
CA GLU A 252 52.28 7.91 -25.85
C GLU A 252 50.79 8.24 -26.04
N ILE A 253 50.48 9.08 -27.04
CA ILE A 253 49.11 9.38 -27.44
C ILE A 253 48.42 8.10 -27.94
N SER A 254 49.10 7.29 -28.75
CA SER A 254 48.55 6.02 -29.22
C SER A 254 48.33 5.01 -28.08
N MET A 255 49.21 4.95 -27.08
CA MET A 255 49.03 4.06 -25.93
C MET A 255 47.85 4.50 -25.06
N THR A 256 47.72 5.79 -24.79
CA THR A 256 46.61 6.32 -23.99
C THR A 256 45.27 6.11 -24.68
N ILE A 257 45.16 6.35 -25.99
CA ILE A 257 43.93 6.07 -26.77
C ILE A 257 43.52 4.58 -26.66
N ARG A 258 44.49 3.65 -26.70
CA ARG A 258 44.21 2.21 -26.52
C ARG A 258 43.75 1.83 -25.11
N GLN A 259 44.11 2.62 -24.10
CA GLN A 259 43.72 2.36 -22.71
C GLN A 259 42.35 2.96 -22.34
N ILE A 260 41.74 3.78 -23.21
CA ILE A 260 40.41 4.34 -22.92
C ILE A 260 39.35 3.24 -23.02
N LYS A 261 38.48 3.17 -22.01
CA LYS A 261 37.42 2.15 -21.91
C LYS A 261 36.27 2.47 -22.87
N SER A 262 35.94 1.53 -23.75
CA SER A 262 34.79 1.64 -24.66
C SER A 262 33.45 1.38 -23.93
N GLY A 263 32.41 2.13 -24.28
CA GLY A 263 31.04 1.95 -23.77
C GLY A 263 30.55 2.94 -22.72
N GLU A 264 31.31 4.01 -22.42
CA GLU A 264 30.83 5.09 -21.55
C GLU A 264 29.86 6.04 -22.26
N ALA A 265 28.95 6.65 -21.48
CA ALA A 265 27.93 7.56 -21.98
C ALA A 265 28.57 8.86 -22.52
N ALA A 266 27.97 9.43 -23.58
CA ALA A 266 28.45 10.66 -24.20
C ALA A 266 28.53 11.81 -23.18
N GLY A 267 29.64 12.55 -23.21
CA GLY A 267 29.79 13.80 -22.46
C GLY A 267 28.92 14.94 -23.00
N SER A 268 29.07 16.14 -22.44
CA SER A 268 28.33 17.34 -22.88
C SER A 268 28.59 17.73 -24.34
N ASP A 269 29.66 17.22 -24.94
CA ASP A 269 30.06 17.37 -26.33
C ASP A 269 29.39 16.37 -27.29
N ASN A 270 28.55 15.43 -26.77
CA ASN A 270 27.82 14.41 -27.54
C ASN A 270 28.70 13.46 -28.37
N ILE A 271 30.02 13.41 -28.12
CA ILE A 271 30.92 12.50 -28.81
C ILE A 271 30.92 11.16 -28.08
N GLN A 272 30.42 10.11 -28.76
CA GLN A 272 30.47 8.74 -28.26
C GLN A 272 31.67 8.01 -28.85
N GLN A 273 32.41 7.28 -28.01
CA GLN A 273 33.44 6.38 -28.50
C GLN A 273 32.78 5.23 -29.28
N ARG A 274 33.03 5.16 -30.59
CA ARG A 274 32.65 4.02 -31.43
C ARG A 274 33.65 2.88 -31.23
N HIS A 275 33.11 1.65 -31.23
CA HIS A 275 33.87 0.40 -31.28
C HIS A 275 34.85 0.35 -32.45
#